data_AF-A0A0G0RGY5-F1
#
_entry.id   AF-A0A0G0RGY5-F1
#
_cell.length_a   1.000
_cell.length_b   1.000
_cell.length_c   1.000
_cell.angle_alpha   90.00
_cell.angle_beta   90.00
_cell.angle_gamma   90.00
#
_symmetry.space_group_name_H-M   'P 1'
#
loop_
_entity.id
_entity.type
_entity.pdbx_description
1 polymer ?
#
loop_
_entity_poly.entity_id
_entity_poly.type
_entity_poly.pdbx_seq_one_letter_code
_entity_poly.pdbx_strand_id
1 'polypeptide(L)' 'MKDQELLDQISKKLSALIAISFSPDTKKMTTSDGERMLRRFGLNNQEIADILGTTRRTIEVMKSRNRKNKKN' A
#
# COMPACT_ATOMS: atom_id res chain seq x y z
N MET A 1 13.77 -11.40 20.52
CA MET A 1 14.06 -10.76 19.21
C MET A 1 12.87 -10.76 18.26
N LYS A 2 12.10 -11.86 18.13
CA LYS A 2 10.89 -11.91 17.28
C LYS A 2 9.81 -10.88 17.65
N ASP A 3 9.63 -10.60 18.94
CA ASP A 3 8.58 -9.68 19.40
C ASP A 3 8.85 -8.22 18.99
N GLN A 4 10.13 -7.84 18.92
CA GLN A 4 10.54 -6.49 18.54
C GLN A 4 10.37 -6.25 17.04
N GLU A 5 10.61 -7.28 16.23
CA GLU A 5 10.32 -7.27 14.80
C GLU A 5 8.81 -7.20 14.53
N LEU A 6 8.00 -7.92 15.33
CA LEU A 6 6.55 -7.88 15.23
C LEU A 6 6.00 -6.48 15.57
N LEU A 7 6.52 -5.85 16.62
CA LEU A 7 6.14 -4.49 17.03
C LEU A 7 6.51 -3.45 15.96
N ASP A 8 7.68 -3.58 15.34
CA ASP A 8 8.11 -2.70 14.24
C ASP A 8 7.18 -2.84 13.02
N GLN A 9 6.81 -4.08 12.67
CA GLN A 9 5.86 -4.34 11.59
C GLN A 9 4.46 -3.77 11.88
N ILE A 10 3.95 -3.95 13.10
CA ILE A 10 2.65 -3.41 13.52
C ILE A 10 2.67 -1.87 13.51
N SER A 11 3.74 -1.27 14.04
CA SER A 11 3.92 0.18 14.04
C SER A 11 3.89 0.76 12.63
N LYS A 12 4.65 0.17 11.69
CA LYS A 12 4.66 0.57 10.27
C LYS A 12 3.28 0.46 9.62
N LYS A 13 2.55 -0.63 9.87
CA LYS A 13 1.19 -0.84 9.35
C LYS A 13 0.21 0.20 9.89
N LEU A 14 0.27 0.50 11.18
CA LEU A 14 -0.57 1.52 11.81
C LEU A 14 -0.25 2.92 11.28
N SER A 15 1.02 3.27 11.11
CA SER A 15 1.41 4.53 10.49
C SER A 15 0.89 4.67 9.06
N ALA A 16 0.90 3.60 8.28
CA ALA A 16 0.34 3.58 6.93
C ALA A 16 -1.18 3.82 6.94
N LEU A 17 -1.91 3.14 7.83
CA LEU A 17 -3.36 3.32 8.01
C LEU A 17 -3.72 4.75 8.44
N ILE A 18 -2.97 5.30 9.38
CA ILE A 18 -3.13 6.69 9.83
C ILE A 18 -2.89 7.66 8.66
N ALA A 19 -1.83 7.45 7.87
CA ALA A 19 -1.53 8.31 6.71
C ALA A 19 -2.62 8.28 5.63
N ILE A 20 -3.30 7.14 5.42
CA ILE A 20 -4.46 7.04 4.52
C ILE A 20 -5.62 7.87 5.06
N SER A 21 -5.94 7.71 6.35
CA SER A 21 -7.08 8.37 6.99
C SER A 21 -6.90 9.90 7.07
N PHE A 22 -5.66 10.38 7.23
CA PHE A 22 -5.36 11.81 7.31
C PHE A 22 -4.98 12.45 5.97
N SER A 23 -5.07 11.73 4.84
CA SER A 23 -4.91 12.40 3.55
C SER A 23 -6.12 13.33 3.32
N PRO A 24 -5.94 14.67 3.30
CA PRO A 24 -7.05 15.60 3.08
C PRO A 24 -7.67 15.45 1.69
N ASP A 25 -7.02 14.68 0.80
CA ASP A 25 -7.41 14.41 -0.59
C ASP A 25 -8.12 13.06 -0.78
N THR A 26 -8.60 12.39 0.29
CA THR A 26 -9.27 11.08 0.23
C THR A 26 -10.43 10.99 -0.77
N LYS A 27 -11.00 12.11 -1.23
CA LYS A 27 -12.01 12.14 -2.31
C LYS A 27 -11.45 11.92 -3.73
N LYS A 28 -10.12 11.94 -3.94
CA LYS A 28 -9.46 11.77 -5.25
C LYS A 28 -8.36 10.71 -5.28
N MET A 29 -8.12 9.97 -4.19
CA MET A 29 -7.11 8.92 -4.19
C MET A 29 -7.56 7.76 -5.07
N THR A 30 -6.97 7.62 -6.26
CA THR A 30 -7.25 6.47 -7.12
C THR A 30 -6.69 5.21 -6.46
N THR A 31 -7.25 4.04 -6.80
CA THR A 31 -6.71 2.75 -6.33
C THR A 31 -5.22 2.59 -6.66
N SER A 32 -4.74 3.23 -7.75
CA SER A 32 -3.33 3.23 -8.15
C SER A 32 -2.42 4.10 -7.25
N ASP A 33 -2.98 5.16 -6.68
CA ASP A 33 -2.27 6.03 -5.75
C ASP A 33 -2.21 5.40 -4.36
N GLY A 34 -3.31 4.76 -3.95
CA GLY A 34 -3.34 3.89 -2.77
C GLY A 34 -2.33 2.75 -2.85
N GLU A 35 -2.26 2.04 -3.98
CA GLU A 35 -1.28 0.96 -4.20
C GLU A 35 0.16 1.45 -4.06
N ARG A 36 0.48 2.60 -4.67
CA ARG A 36 1.80 3.22 -4.60
C ARG A 36 2.14 3.69 -3.20
N MET A 37 1.19 4.29 -2.49
CA MET A 37 1.40 4.78 -1.13
C MET A 37 1.65 3.61 -0.18
N LEU A 38 0.78 2.60 -0.18
CA LEU A 38 0.90 1.43 0.67
C LEU A 38 2.21 0.66 0.44
N ARG A 39 2.67 0.59 -0.82
CA ARG A 39 4.01 0.06 -1.12
C ARG A 39 5.15 0.86 -0.51
N ARG A 40 5.06 2.20 -0.46
CA ARG A 40 6.10 3.06 0.17
C ARG A 40 6.21 2.78 1.67
N PHE A 41 5.14 2.31 2.29
CA PHE A 41 5.11 1.85 3.69
C PHE A 41 5.60 0.40 3.87
N GLY A 42 6.10 -0.25 2.82
CA GLY A 42 6.66 -1.61 2.90
C GLY A 42 5.63 -2.73 2.90
N LEU A 43 4.37 -2.43 2.58
CA LEU A 43 3.31 -3.44 2.56
C LEU A 43 3.44 -4.37 1.35
N ASN A 44 3.12 -5.64 1.57
CA ASN A 44 3.13 -6.66 0.54
C ASN A 44 1.85 -6.63 -0.31
N ASN A 45 1.82 -7.34 -1.44
CA ASN A 45 0.69 -7.28 -2.38
C ASN A 45 -0.64 -7.78 -1.78
N GLN A 46 -0.57 -8.69 -0.79
CA GLN A 46 -1.76 -9.21 -0.12
C GLN A 46 -2.32 -8.16 0.84
N GLU A 47 -1.47 -7.57 1.68
CA GLU A 47 -1.85 -6.51 2.62
C GLU A 47 -2.44 -5.29 1.89
N ILE A 48 -1.86 -4.94 0.74
CA ILE A 48 -2.38 -3.88 -0.11
C ILE A 48 -3.76 -4.24 -0.67
N ALA A 49 -3.95 -5.49 -1.10
CA ALA A 49 -5.23 -5.95 -1.62
C ALA A 49 -6.32 -5.93 -0.56
N ASP A 50 -5.99 -6.35 0.66
CA ASP A 50 -6.91 -6.33 1.81
C ASP A 50 -7.31 -4.89 2.19
N ILE A 51 -6.35 -3.95 2.20
CA ILE A 51 -6.60 -2.53 2.54
C ILE A 51 -7.42 -1.82 1.44
N LEU A 52 -7.16 -2.13 0.16
CA LEU A 52 -7.85 -1.50 -0.96
C LEU A 52 -9.15 -2.22 -1.35
N GLY A 53 -9.53 -3.29 -0.65
CA GLY A 53 -10.73 -4.07 -0.96
C GLY A 53 -10.70 -4.70 -2.36
N THR A 54 -9.53 -5.17 -2.80
CA THR A 54 -9.34 -5.73 -4.15
C THR A 54 -8.64 -7.08 -4.09
N THR A 55 -8.34 -7.67 -5.25
CA THR A 55 -7.58 -8.93 -5.32
C THR A 55 -6.09 -8.68 -5.47
N ARG A 56 -5.28 -9.59 -4.92
CA ARG A 56 -3.82 -9.59 -5.11
C ARG A 56 -3.43 -9.51 -6.60
N ARG A 57 -4.18 -10.19 -7.47
CA ARG A 57 -3.94 -10.17 -8.92
C ARG A 57 -4.12 -8.78 -9.51
N THR A 58 -5.12 -8.03 -9.06
CA THR A 58 -5.32 -6.62 -9.44
C THR A 58 -4.11 -5.77 -9.06
N ILE A 59 -3.59 -5.95 -7.84
CA ILE A 59 -2.40 -5.24 -7.35
C ILE A 59 -1.13 -5.60 -8.15
N GLU A 60 -0.98 -6.87 -8.54
CA GLU A 60 0.15 -7.31 -9.39
C GLU A 60 0.11 -6.71 -10.79
N VAL A 61 -1.08 -6.65 -11.40
CA VAL A 61 -1.28 -5.99 -12.70
C VAL A 61 -1.00 -4.48 -12.60
N MET A 62 -1.49 -3.82 -11.55
CA MET A 62 -1.22 -2.40 -11.29
C MET A 62 0.28 -2.12 -11.14
N LYS A 63 0.97 -2.92 -10.33
CA LYS A 63 2.44 -2.87 -10.18
C LYS A 63 3.15 -3.00 -11.54
N SER A 64 2.71 -3.95 -12.36
CA SER A 64 3.29 -4.18 -13.69
C SER A 64 3.07 -2.99 -14.64
N ARG A 65 1.90 -2.35 -14.60
CA ARG A 65 1.59 -1.15 -15.41
C ARG A 65 2.44 0.05 -14.96
N ASN A 66 2.54 0.27 -13.65
CA ASN A 66 3.37 1.33 -13.07
C ASN A 66 4.86 1.21 -13.44
N ARG A 67 5.38 -0.02 -13.56
CA ARG A 67 6.77 -0.26 -14.02
C ARG A 67 6.98 0.03 -15.50
N LYS A 68 5.98 -0.20 -16.35
CA LYS A 68 6.07 0.09 -17.79
C LYS A 68 6.02 1.59 -18.07
N ASN A 69 5.19 2.35 -17.36
CA ASN A 69 5.10 3.80 -17.52
C ASN A 69 6.34 4.58 -17.04
N LYS A 70 7.28 3.94 -16.33
CA LYS A 70 8.52 4.58 -15.86
C LYS A 70 9.69 4.47 -16.86
N LYS A 71 9.50 3.75 -17.98
CA LYS A 71 10.51 3.49 -19.01
C LYS A 71 10.28 4.24 -20.32
N ASN A 72 9.25 5.08 -20.39
CA ASN A 72 8.95 5.95 -21.53
C ASN A 72 9.15 7.40 -21.15
#